data_AF-A0A127Z5F6-F1
#
_entry.id   AF-A0A127Z5F6-F1
#
_cell.length_a   1.000
_cell.length_b   1.000
_cell.length_c   1.000
_cell.angle_alpha   90.00
_cell.angle_beta   90.00
_cell.angle_gamma   90.00
#
_symmetry.space_group_name_H-M   'P 1'
#
loop_
_entity.id
_entity.type
_entity.pdbx_description
1 polymer ?
#
loop_
_entity_poly.entity_id
_entity_poly.type
_entity_poly.pdbx_seq_one_letter_code
_entity_poly.pdbx_strand_id
1 'polypeptide(L)'
;MLFKNFLVAILAAALALSSVVAVRLQPDVVIWEKGSAPNTFWLKIHNLIKTAEAGNEAMPRDALQAFYRYNFGTSALYGTRPAESITGTTWNDWYPRYLEQLRNEIAENQAREEALMGRRGRG
;
A
#
# COMPACT_ATOMS: atom_id res chain seq x y z
N MET A 1 -16.98 -6.57 -24.34
CA MET A 1 -16.87 -7.49 -23.17
C MET A 1 -15.73 -7.11 -22.21
N LEU A 2 -14.58 -6.59 -22.68
CA LEU A 2 -13.46 -6.14 -21.82
C LEU A 2 -13.79 -5.03 -20.80
N PHE A 3 -14.63 -4.04 -21.16
CA PHE A 3 -14.99 -2.95 -20.23
C PHE A 3 -15.82 -3.39 -19.02
N LYS A 4 -16.63 -4.44 -19.16
CA LYS A 4 -17.49 -4.94 -18.07
C LYS A 4 -16.68 -5.69 -17.00
N ASN A 5 -15.61 -6.38 -17.42
CA ASN A 5 -14.72 -7.10 -16.52
C ASN A 5 -13.82 -6.15 -15.70
N PHE A 6 -13.47 -4.99 -16.25
CA PHE A 6 -12.67 -3.98 -15.55
C PHE A 6 -13.43 -3.35 -14.38
N LEU A 7 -14.72 -3.05 -14.57
CA LEU A 7 -15.61 -2.51 -13.53
C LEU A 7 -15.81 -3.48 -12.36
N VAL A 8 -15.96 -4.78 -12.64
CA VAL A 8 -16.08 -5.80 -11.59
C VAL A 8 -14.78 -5.93 -10.80
N ALA A 9 -13.62 -5.82 -11.46
CA ALA A 9 -12.32 -5.87 -10.79
C ALA A 9 -12.08 -4.66 -9.87
N ILE A 10 -12.46 -3.45 -10.30
CA ILE A 10 -12.34 -2.23 -9.47
C ILE A 10 -13.33 -2.28 -8.30
N LEU A 11 -14.57 -2.70 -8.53
CA LEU A 11 -15.57 -2.83 -7.48
C LEU A 11 -15.18 -3.92 -6.46
N ALA A 12 -14.61 -5.04 -6.92
CA ALA A 12 -14.05 -6.08 -6.05
C ALA A 12 -12.83 -5.58 -5.26
N ALA A 13 -11.96 -4.77 -5.86
CA ALA A 13 -10.83 -4.15 -5.18
C ALA A 13 -11.29 -3.15 -4.09
N ALA A 14 -12.33 -2.35 -4.36
CA ALA A 14 -12.92 -1.43 -3.39
C ALA A 14 -13.60 -2.16 -2.21
N LEU A 15 -14.37 -3.23 -2.50
CA LEU A 15 -15.00 -4.07 -1.48
C LEU A 15 -13.97 -4.82 -0.63
N ALA A 16 -12.93 -5.39 -1.25
CA ALA A 16 -11.83 -6.02 -0.53
C ALA A 16 -11.13 -5.03 0.41
N LEU A 17 -10.90 -3.78 -0.02
CA LEU A 17 -10.25 -2.75 0.79
C LEU A 17 -11.10 -2.30 1.98
N SER A 18 -12.44 -2.38 1.92
CA SER A 18 -13.31 -2.00 3.02
C SER A 18 -13.17 -2.90 4.26
N SER A 19 -12.75 -4.16 4.07
CA SER A 19 -12.49 -5.13 5.15
C SER A 19 -11.01 -5.34 5.50
N VAL A 20 -10.07 -4.66 4.82
CA VAL A 20 -8.64 -4.77 5.18
C VAL A 20 -8.44 -4.11 6.55
N VAL A 21 -8.20 -4.92 7.57
CA VAL A 21 -7.60 -4.45 8.81
C VAL A 21 -6.14 -4.14 8.49
N ALA A 22 -5.65 -3.02 9.02
CA ALA A 22 -4.25 -2.67 8.78
C ALA A 22 -3.35 -3.75 9.37
N VAL A 23 -2.62 -4.49 8.54
CA VAL A 23 -1.53 -5.39 8.95
C VAL A 23 -0.63 -4.63 9.92
N ARG A 24 -0.57 -5.08 11.17
CA ARG A 24 0.26 -4.47 12.22
C ARG A 24 1.51 -5.31 12.47
N LEU A 25 2.62 -4.63 12.70
CA LEU A 25 3.86 -5.24 13.15
C LEU A 25 4.08 -4.97 14.65
N GLN A 26 4.92 -5.76 15.30
CA GLN A 26 5.40 -5.43 16.66
C GLN A 26 6.14 -4.08 16.63
N PRO A 27 5.81 -3.10 17.48
CA PRO A 27 6.31 -1.71 17.34
C PRO A 27 7.83 -1.57 17.39
N ASP A 28 8.49 -2.41 18.19
CA ASP A 28 9.92 -2.43 18.48
C ASP A 28 10.73 -3.25 17.47
N VAL A 29 10.07 -3.98 16.56
CA VAL A 29 10.80 -4.76 15.55
C VAL A 29 11.50 -3.84 14.56
N VAL A 30 12.79 -4.08 14.33
CA VAL A 30 13.58 -3.28 13.40
C VAL A 30 13.48 -3.86 12.00
N ILE A 31 12.86 -3.11 11.10
CA ILE A 31 12.70 -3.46 9.68
C ILE A 31 13.98 -3.12 8.90
N TRP A 32 14.60 -1.98 9.21
CA TRP A 32 15.89 -1.57 8.65
C TRP A 32 16.67 -0.74 9.65
N GLU A 33 17.98 -0.96 9.75
CA GLU A 33 18.86 -0.27 10.68
C GLU A 33 19.60 0.87 10.00
N LYS A 34 19.70 2.01 10.70
CA LYS A 34 20.48 3.16 10.22
C LYS A 34 21.90 2.75 9.81
N GLY A 35 22.27 3.11 8.58
CA GLY A 35 23.58 2.82 8.00
C GLY A 35 23.71 1.43 7.36
N SER A 36 22.70 0.57 7.48
CA SER A 36 22.66 -0.69 6.76
C SER A 36 22.41 -0.51 5.27
N ALA A 37 22.79 -1.50 4.47
CA ALA A 37 22.47 -1.52 3.05
C ALA A 37 20.94 -1.59 2.83
N PRO A 38 20.35 -0.85 1.88
CA PRO A 38 18.90 -0.84 1.65
C PRO A 38 18.30 -2.20 1.27
N ASN A 39 19.11 -3.13 0.76
CA ASN A 39 18.66 -4.49 0.42
C ASN A 39 18.23 -5.31 1.66
N THR A 40 18.73 -4.98 2.85
CA THR A 40 18.36 -5.69 4.09
C THR A 40 16.92 -5.44 4.50
N PHE A 41 16.35 -4.30 4.10
CA PHE A 41 14.93 -3.96 4.30
C PHE A 41 14.01 -5.03 3.71
N TRP A 42 14.26 -5.41 2.45
CA TRP A 42 13.40 -6.36 1.73
C TRP A 42 13.41 -7.75 2.37
N LEU A 43 14.57 -8.19 2.86
CA LEU A 43 14.67 -9.47 3.56
C LEU A 43 13.88 -9.47 4.87
N LYS A 44 13.99 -8.39 5.65
CA LYS A 44 13.31 -8.29 6.96
C LYS A 44 11.80 -8.09 6.79
N ILE A 45 11.36 -7.15 5.95
CA ILE A 45 9.94 -6.80 5.85
C ILE A 45 9.08 -7.94 5.29
N HIS A 46 9.56 -8.70 4.29
CA HIS A 46 8.81 -9.83 3.76
C HIS A 46 8.57 -10.91 4.81
N ASN A 47 9.56 -11.21 5.64
CA ASN A 47 9.41 -12.18 6.71
C ASN A 47 8.42 -11.70 7.77
N LEU A 48 8.53 -10.43 8.20
CA LEU A 48 7.64 -9.84 9.19
C LEU A 48 6.18 -9.82 8.74
N ILE A 49 5.94 -9.42 7.48
CA ILE A 49 4.60 -9.38 6.91
C ILE A 49 4.05 -10.78 6.71
N LYS A 50 4.84 -11.73 6.22
CA LYS A 50 4.40 -13.13 6.12
C LYS A 50 3.97 -13.70 7.47
N THR A 51 4.66 -13.34 8.56
CA THR A 51 4.27 -13.73 9.92
C THR A 51 2.99 -13.03 10.37
N ALA A 52 2.81 -11.75 10.02
CA ALA A 52 1.61 -10.98 10.36
C ALA A 52 0.36 -11.38 9.52
N GLU A 53 0.55 -11.73 8.25
CA GLU A 53 -0.50 -12.14 7.30
C GLU A 53 -0.98 -13.57 7.48
N ALA A 54 -0.35 -14.37 8.34
CA ALA A 54 -0.84 -15.69 8.73
C ALA A 54 -2.28 -15.66 9.31
N GLY A 55 -2.83 -14.46 9.55
CA GLY A 55 -4.22 -14.17 9.87
C GLY A 55 -5.20 -13.92 8.70
N ASN A 56 -4.86 -14.23 7.44
CA ASN A 56 -5.78 -14.33 6.28
C ASN A 56 -6.18 -13.03 5.53
N GLU A 57 -5.45 -11.91 5.68
CA GLU A 57 -5.78 -10.67 4.97
C GLU A 57 -4.82 -10.34 3.82
N ALA A 58 -5.38 -9.98 2.66
CA ALA A 58 -4.62 -9.62 1.47
C ALA A 58 -4.20 -8.15 1.53
N MET A 59 -2.90 -7.89 1.75
CA MET A 59 -2.29 -6.58 1.59
C MET A 59 -2.26 -6.15 0.10
N PRO A 60 -2.42 -4.85 -0.22
CA PRO A 60 -2.18 -4.36 -1.58
C PRO A 60 -0.78 -4.74 -2.07
N ARG A 61 -0.69 -5.28 -3.29
CA ARG A 61 0.57 -5.83 -3.84
C ARG A 61 1.70 -4.80 -3.91
N ASP A 62 1.37 -3.53 -4.01
CA ASP A 62 2.29 -2.39 -4.12
C ASP A 62 2.63 -1.75 -2.76
N ALA A 63 1.98 -2.14 -1.66
CA ALA A 63 2.17 -1.52 -0.34
C ALA A 63 3.63 -1.52 0.11
N LEU A 64 4.34 -2.65 -0.04
CA LEU A 64 5.76 -2.73 0.34
C LEU A 64 6.65 -1.83 -0.52
N GLN A 65 6.33 -1.70 -1.81
CA GLN A 65 7.05 -0.82 -2.71
C GLN A 65 6.76 0.65 -2.42
N ALA A 66 5.52 0.99 -2.11
CA ALA A 66 5.14 2.33 -1.66
C ALA A 66 5.85 2.69 -0.35
N PHE A 67 5.90 1.77 0.62
CA PHE A 67 6.59 1.98 1.89
C PHE A 67 8.10 2.15 1.70
N TYR A 68 8.71 1.34 0.84
CA TYR A 68 10.12 1.50 0.48
C TYR A 68 10.38 2.87 -0.11
N ARG A 69 9.55 3.31 -1.08
CA ARG A 69 9.70 4.63 -1.72
C ARG A 69 9.47 5.79 -0.75
N TYR A 70 8.55 5.63 0.19
CA TYR A 70 8.29 6.62 1.23
C TYR A 70 9.54 6.87 2.09
N ASN A 71 10.26 5.81 2.46
CA ASN A 71 11.42 5.92 3.34
C ASN A 71 12.75 6.19 2.60
N PHE A 72 12.95 5.53 1.44
CA PHE A 72 14.21 5.55 0.70
C PHE A 72 14.18 6.40 -0.57
N GLY A 73 13.04 6.98 -0.93
CA GLY A 73 12.84 7.68 -2.20
C GLY A 73 12.76 6.75 -3.42
N THR A 74 12.89 7.33 -4.61
CA THR A 74 12.72 6.63 -5.90
C THR A 74 13.92 5.79 -6.34
N SER A 75 15.08 5.91 -5.69
CA SER A 75 16.30 5.14 -6.02
C SER A 75 17.26 5.03 -4.83
N ALA A 76 17.91 3.87 -4.63
CA ALA A 76 18.92 3.71 -3.58
C ALA A 76 20.21 4.52 -3.80
N LEU A 77 20.45 5.00 -5.02
CA LEU A 77 21.64 5.80 -5.40
C LEU A 77 21.41 7.32 -5.29
N TYR A 78 20.17 7.78 -5.41
CA TYR A 78 19.79 9.21 -5.43
C TYR A 78 18.68 9.56 -4.43
N GLY A 79 18.22 8.59 -3.66
CA GLY A 79 17.11 8.73 -2.74
C GLY A 79 17.56 9.14 -1.34
N THR A 80 16.57 9.53 -0.53
CA THR A 80 16.74 9.92 0.86
C THR A 80 17.23 8.71 1.66
N ARG A 81 18.38 8.82 2.32
CA ARG A 81 18.73 7.84 3.36
C ARG A 81 17.96 8.20 4.62
N PRO A 82 17.18 7.27 5.20
CA PRO A 82 16.50 7.54 6.46
C PRO A 82 17.51 7.96 7.54
N ALA A 83 17.19 9.04 8.26
CA ALA A 83 18.04 9.55 9.34
C ALA A 83 18.03 8.65 10.58
N GLU A 84 16.98 7.84 10.71
CA GLU A 84 16.70 6.92 11.80
C GLU A 84 16.40 5.51 11.27
N SER A 85 16.48 4.51 12.15
CA SER A 85 16.08 3.13 11.81
C SER A 85 14.58 3.06 11.54
N ILE A 86 14.19 2.22 10.59
CA ILE A 86 12.79 1.96 10.27
C ILE A 86 12.32 0.79 11.15
N THR A 87 11.25 1.01 11.89
CA THR A 87 10.71 0.02 12.84
C THR A 87 9.28 -0.37 12.49
N GLY A 88 8.73 -1.35 13.21
CA GLY A 88 7.32 -1.69 13.14
C GLY A 88 6.41 -0.51 13.48
N THR A 89 6.85 0.40 14.36
CA THR A 89 6.15 1.67 14.62
C THR A 89 6.03 2.51 13.34
N THR A 90 7.12 2.67 12.58
CA THR A 90 7.12 3.41 11.31
C THR A 90 6.11 2.83 10.31
N TRP A 91 6.02 1.50 10.22
CA TRP A 91 5.00 0.82 9.41
C TRP A 91 3.58 1.07 9.94
N ASN A 92 3.37 0.88 11.24
CA ASN A 92 2.08 1.02 11.91
C ASN A 92 1.50 2.44 11.82
N ASP A 93 2.34 3.46 11.75
CA ASP A 93 1.92 4.85 11.59
C ASP A 93 1.60 5.20 10.12
N TRP A 94 2.36 4.62 9.19
CA TRP A 94 2.24 4.89 7.76
C TRP A 94 1.10 4.10 7.09
N TYR A 95 1.04 2.79 7.32
CA TYR A 95 0.19 1.87 6.55
C TYR A 95 -1.32 2.19 6.62
N PRO A 96 -1.90 2.58 7.78
CA PRO A 96 -3.31 3.00 7.81
C PRO A 96 -3.61 4.22 6.93
N ARG A 97 -2.69 5.21 6.90
CA ARG A 97 -2.83 6.41 6.07
C ARG A 97 -2.73 6.07 4.59
N TYR A 98 -1.83 5.15 4.24
CA TYR A 98 -1.72 4.62 2.88
C TYR A 98 -3.02 3.95 2.42
N LEU A 99 -3.63 3.12 3.27
CA LEU A 99 -4.90 2.47 2.95
C LEU A 99 -6.04 3.49 2.78
N GLU A 100 -6.10 4.52 3.62
CA GLU A 100 -7.08 5.60 3.48
C GLU A 100 -6.91 6.37 2.17
N GLN A 101 -5.67 6.72 1.81
CA GLN A 101 -5.37 7.38 0.54
C GLN A 101 -5.82 6.53 -0.65
N LEU A 102 -5.50 5.23 -0.66
CA LEU A 102 -5.92 4.32 -1.73
C LEU A 102 -7.45 4.23 -1.85
N ARG A 103 -8.16 4.17 -0.72
CA ARG A 103 -9.64 4.15 -0.71
C ARG A 103 -10.22 5.42 -1.34
N ASN A 104 -9.65 6.59 -1.02
CA ASN A 104 -10.08 7.86 -1.58
C ASN A 104 -9.82 7.94 -3.10
N GLU A 105 -8.64 7.51 -3.56
CA GLU A 105 -8.30 7.49 -4.98
C GLU A 105 -9.23 6.58 -5.79
N ILE A 106 -9.59 5.42 -5.24
CA ILE A 106 -10.54 4.50 -5.89
C ILE A 106 -11.93 5.12 -5.96
N ALA A 107 -12.41 5.73 -4.87
CA ALA A 107 -13.71 6.40 -4.84
C ALA A 107 -13.78 7.58 -5.83
N GLU A 108 -12.72 8.38 -5.91
CA GLU A 108 -12.63 9.49 -6.88
C GLU A 108 -12.65 8.99 -8.33
N ASN A 109 -11.90 7.93 -8.64
CA ASN A 109 -11.87 7.36 -9.98
C ASN A 109 -13.25 6.80 -10.37
N GLN A 110 -13.94 6.12 -9.46
CA GLN A 110 -15.31 5.66 -9.67
C GLN A 110 -16.27 6.83 -9.97
N ALA A 111 -16.25 7.88 -9.16
CA ALA A 111 -17.10 9.06 -9.36
C ALA A 111 -16.81 9.77 -10.69
N ARG A 112 -15.54 9.85 -11.11
CA ARG A 112 -15.15 10.41 -12.41
C ARG A 112 -15.66 9.58 -13.57
N GLU A 113 -15.56 8.26 -13.50
CA GLU A 113 -16.07 7.36 -14.53
C GLU A 113 -17.60 7.39 -14.64
N GLU A 114 -18.31 7.45 -13.51
CA GLU A 114 -19.78 7.63 -13.48
C GLU A 114 -20.20 8.96 -14.13
N ALA A 115 -19.49 10.05 -13.84
CA ALA A 115 -19.75 11.35 -14.46
C ALA A 115 -19.50 11.35 -15.98
N LEU A 116 -18.51 10.61 -16.46
CA LEU A 116 -18.23 10.43 -17.88
C LEU A 116 -19.28 9.57 -18.59
N MET A 117 -19.77 8.52 -17.93
CA MET A 117 -20.82 7.64 -18.43
C MET A 117 -22.19 8.33 -18.46
N GLY A 118 -22.52 9.12 -17.44
CA GLY A 118 -23.76 9.92 -17.37
C GLY A 118 -23.85 11.05 -18.39
N ARG A 119 -22.71 11.47 -18.99
CA ARG A 119 -22.67 12.41 -20.12
C ARG A 119 -22.85 11.73 -21.48
N ARG A 120 -22.45 10.46 -21.64
CA ARG A 120 -22.61 9.72 -22.90
C ARG A 120 -24.03 9.19 -23.14
N GLY A 121 -24.86 9.08 -22.10
CA GLY A 121 -26.26 8.65 -22.20
C GLY A 121 -27.29 9.76 -22.50
N ARG A 122 -26.84 11.01 -22.71
CA ARG A 122 -27.71 12.19 -22.96
C ARG A 122 -27.43 12.91 -24.29
N GLY A 123 -26.71 12.26 -25.21
CA GLY A 123 -26.45 12.76 -26.57
C GLY A 123 -27.26 12.00 -27.60
#